data_AF-A0A923XP22-F1
#
_entry.id   AF-A0A923XP22-F1
#
_cell.length_a   1.000
_cell.length_b   1.000
_cell.length_c   1.000
_cell.angle_alpha   90.00
_cell.angle_beta   90.00
_cell.angle_gamma   90.00
#
_symmetry.space_group_name_H-M   'P 1'
#
loop_
_entity.id
_entity.type
_entity.pdbx_description
1 polymer ?
#
loop_
_entity_poly.entity_id
_entity_poly.type
_entity_poly.pdbx_seq_one_letter_code
_entity_poly.pdbx_strand_id
1 'polypeptide(L)'
;MAQYSKVVPLKKIISSQFGKDKSEKYLLGIDFSKSDTVYLKTSDLYQKALNNLLDGYTEKAINYIVFALDVDRSDKLILHLAKVMIFSLSQFLLENNTEMYKNKYSCSLEEAESKIKKKIKALNETINKTNKEMDKLNEFIEESSKSFFFRIFKLKKFIKQKDEIRQGSYDNKLELDVFKKDLIGLEKLLKIDEYVRLLSLVIEVCVFPSRFEWILSK
;
A
#
# COMPACT_ATOMS: atom_id res chain seq x y z
N MET A 1 1.09 -13.15 -44.92
CA MET A 1 -0.09 -12.45 -44.39
C MET A 1 -0.08 -12.60 -42.87
N ALA A 2 0.29 -11.54 -42.14
CA ALA A 2 0.23 -11.57 -40.69
C ALA A 2 -1.25 -11.57 -40.26
N GLN A 3 -1.69 -12.61 -39.56
CA GLN A 3 -2.97 -12.57 -38.85
C GLN A 3 -2.91 -11.37 -37.89
N TYR A 4 -3.81 -10.40 -38.09
CA TYR A 4 -4.08 -9.39 -37.09
C TYR A 4 -4.63 -10.15 -35.86
N SER A 5 -3.77 -10.42 -34.88
CA SER A 5 -4.20 -10.94 -33.60
C SER A 5 -5.25 -9.98 -33.05
N LYS A 6 -6.36 -10.52 -32.54
CA LYS A 6 -7.40 -9.69 -31.95
C LYS A 6 -6.76 -8.85 -30.84
N VAL A 7 -6.86 -7.53 -30.95
CA VAL A 7 -6.25 -6.61 -29.99
C VAL A 7 -6.84 -6.90 -28.60
N VAL A 8 -6.02 -7.44 -27.71
CA VAL A 8 -6.47 -7.86 -26.37
C VAL A 8 -6.61 -6.63 -25.46
N PRO A 9 -7.81 -6.21 -25.02
CA PRO A 9 -7.96 -4.94 -24.30
C PRO A 9 -7.19 -4.91 -22.98
N LEU A 10 -6.32 -3.91 -22.76
CA LEU A 10 -5.55 -3.80 -21.51
C LEU A 10 -6.47 -3.70 -20.30
N LYS A 11 -7.61 -3.01 -20.45
CA LYS A 11 -8.64 -2.94 -19.39
C LYS A 11 -9.10 -4.32 -18.92
N LYS A 12 -9.40 -5.25 -19.85
CA LYS A 12 -9.83 -6.60 -19.49
C LYS A 12 -8.73 -7.37 -18.75
N ILE A 13 -7.49 -7.25 -19.21
CA ILE A 13 -6.33 -7.95 -18.65
C ILE A 13 -6.00 -7.44 -17.24
N ILE A 14 -5.90 -6.12 -17.08
CA ILE A 14 -5.67 -5.49 -15.78
C ILE A 14 -6.84 -5.83 -14.84
N SER A 15 -8.09 -5.81 -15.31
CA SER A 15 -9.24 -6.19 -14.47
C SER A 15 -9.15 -7.64 -13.99
N SER A 16 -8.71 -8.56 -14.86
CA SER A 16 -8.60 -9.98 -14.50
C SER A 16 -7.47 -10.26 -13.51
N GLN A 17 -6.40 -9.47 -13.51
CA GLN A 17 -5.22 -9.70 -12.64
C GLN A 17 -5.26 -8.86 -11.36
N PHE A 18 -5.76 -7.64 -11.45
CA PHE A 18 -5.72 -6.65 -10.35
C PHE A 18 -7.10 -6.25 -9.83
N GLY A 19 -8.18 -6.71 -10.46
CA GLY A 19 -9.54 -6.32 -10.14
C GLY A 19 -10.01 -5.08 -10.91
N LYS A 20 -11.33 -4.92 -10.97
CA LYS A 20 -11.99 -3.86 -11.76
C LYS A 20 -11.64 -2.45 -11.27
N ASP A 21 -11.61 -2.23 -9.95
CA ASP A 21 -11.32 -0.92 -9.38
C ASP A 21 -9.91 -0.42 -9.76
N LYS A 22 -8.92 -1.33 -9.75
CA LYS A 22 -7.55 -1.01 -10.16
C LYS A 22 -7.46 -0.76 -11.67
N SER A 23 -8.18 -1.51 -12.50
CA SER A 23 -8.15 -1.27 -13.95
C SER A 23 -8.74 0.09 -14.32
N GLU A 24 -9.83 0.49 -13.66
CA GLU A 24 -10.43 1.81 -13.83
C GLU A 24 -9.47 2.90 -13.33
N LYS A 25 -8.86 2.71 -12.17
CA LYS A 25 -7.86 3.65 -11.64
C LYS A 25 -6.68 3.88 -12.61
N TYR A 26 -6.12 2.83 -13.22
CA TYR A 26 -4.93 2.95 -14.07
C TYR A 26 -5.22 3.39 -15.52
N LEU A 27 -6.45 3.18 -16.03
CA LEU A 27 -6.83 3.55 -17.40
C LEU A 27 -7.78 4.75 -17.50
N LEU A 28 -8.58 5.01 -16.47
CA LEU A 28 -9.54 6.11 -16.41
C LEU A 28 -9.15 7.19 -15.39
N GLY A 29 -8.10 6.96 -14.58
CA GLY A 29 -7.56 7.94 -13.63
C GLY A 29 -6.84 9.13 -14.27
N ILE A 30 -7.03 9.34 -15.58
CA ILE A 30 -6.56 10.52 -16.29
C ILE A 30 -7.78 11.40 -16.53
N ASP A 31 -7.84 12.52 -15.81
CA ASP A 31 -8.90 13.50 -16.00
C ASP A 31 -8.64 14.29 -17.30
N PHE A 32 -9.33 13.89 -18.37
CA PHE A 32 -9.33 14.60 -19.64
C PHE A 32 -10.31 15.78 -19.66
N SER A 33 -11.06 16.04 -18.58
CA SER A 33 -12.14 17.06 -18.56
C SER A 33 -11.65 18.51 -18.72
N LYS A 34 -10.33 18.74 -18.74
CA LYS A 34 -9.73 20.07 -18.94
C LYS A 34 -9.00 20.26 -20.27
N SER A 35 -9.00 19.27 -21.16
CA SER A 35 -8.53 19.46 -22.53
C SER A 35 -9.55 18.88 -23.46
N ASP A 36 -10.16 19.73 -24.27
CA ASP A 36 -10.97 19.35 -25.43
C ASP A 36 -10.40 18.09 -26.07
N THR A 37 -11.29 17.16 -26.40
CA THR A 37 -11.05 15.84 -27.01
C THR A 37 -10.22 15.95 -28.29
N VAL A 38 -8.93 16.19 -28.13
CA VAL A 38 -7.90 16.16 -29.15
C VAL A 38 -7.30 14.77 -29.09
N TYR A 39 -7.18 14.12 -30.25
CA TYR A 39 -6.38 12.92 -30.46
C TYR A 39 -5.03 13.07 -29.73
N LEU A 40 -4.92 12.51 -28.52
CA LEU A 40 -3.70 12.58 -27.75
C LEU A 40 -2.67 11.71 -28.45
N LYS A 41 -1.66 12.37 -29.02
CA LYS A 41 -0.54 11.66 -29.62
C LYS A 41 0.23 10.97 -28.50
N THR A 42 0.78 9.79 -28.78
CA THR A 42 1.61 9.05 -27.83
C THR A 42 2.81 9.88 -27.36
N SER A 43 3.31 10.80 -28.19
CA SER A 43 4.33 11.80 -27.83
C SER A 43 3.89 12.72 -26.68
N ASP A 44 2.64 13.16 -26.66
CA ASP A 44 2.13 14.06 -25.62
C ASP A 44 1.97 13.30 -24.30
N LEU A 45 1.51 12.04 -24.40
CA LEU A 45 1.40 11.15 -23.25
C LEU A 45 2.77 10.77 -22.68
N TYR A 46 3.78 10.57 -23.53
CA TYR A 46 5.17 10.38 -23.13
C TYR A 46 5.67 11.58 -22.32
N GLN A 47 5.48 12.80 -22.81
CA GLN A 47 5.92 14.01 -22.12
C GLN A 47 5.18 14.20 -20.79
N LYS A 48 3.88 13.94 -20.74
CA LYS A 48 3.10 13.98 -19.50
C LYS A 48 3.61 12.94 -18.49
N ALA A 49 3.90 11.71 -18.93
CA ALA A 49 4.48 10.68 -18.07
C ALA A 49 5.84 11.13 -17.50
N LEU A 50 6.73 11.61 -18.37
CA LEU A 50 8.07 12.05 -17.97
C LEU A 50 8.01 13.22 -16.97
N ASN A 51 7.20 14.24 -17.23
CA ASN A 51 7.04 15.37 -16.31
C ASN A 51 6.51 14.92 -14.95
N ASN A 52 5.51 14.03 -14.92
CA ASN A 52 5.00 13.51 -13.64
C ASN A 52 6.06 12.67 -12.90
N LEU A 53 6.96 11.97 -13.59
CA LEU A 53 8.08 11.29 -12.94
C LEU A 53 9.06 12.27 -12.32
N LEU A 54 9.43 13.32 -13.06
CA LEU A 54 10.35 14.36 -12.59
C LEU A 54 9.77 15.12 -11.38
N ASP A 55 8.46 15.32 -11.35
CA ASP A 55 7.74 15.95 -10.23
C ASP A 55 7.46 15.01 -9.05
N GLY A 56 7.86 13.73 -9.13
CA GLY A 56 7.64 12.74 -8.08
C GLY A 56 6.21 12.17 -8.01
N TYR A 57 5.36 12.45 -9.01
CA TYR A 57 4.01 11.88 -9.16
C TYR A 57 4.03 10.53 -9.89
N THR A 58 4.72 9.54 -9.32
CA THR A 58 4.94 8.19 -9.89
C THR A 58 3.66 7.52 -10.39
N GLU A 59 2.57 7.61 -9.62
CA GLU A 59 1.28 6.98 -9.97
C GLU A 59 0.66 7.58 -11.22
N LYS A 60 0.66 8.91 -11.32
CA LYS A 60 0.14 9.61 -12.49
C LYS A 60 0.98 9.30 -13.73
N ALA A 61 2.30 9.22 -13.56
CA ALA A 61 3.19 8.82 -14.64
C ALA A 61 2.88 7.42 -15.17
N ILE A 62 2.66 6.45 -14.27
CA ILE A 62 2.24 5.09 -14.64
C ILE A 62 0.92 5.13 -15.40
N ASN A 63 -0.08 5.88 -14.94
CA ASN A 63 -1.36 6.01 -15.64
C ASN A 63 -1.15 6.49 -17.09
N TYR A 64 -0.32 7.52 -17.30
CA TYR A 64 0.01 8.01 -18.64
C TYR A 64 0.73 6.97 -19.50
N ILE A 65 1.68 6.22 -18.94
CA ILE A 65 2.38 5.13 -19.65
C ILE A 65 1.39 4.04 -20.07
N VAL A 66 0.55 3.58 -19.14
CA VAL A 66 -0.42 2.52 -19.39
C VAL A 66 -1.44 2.96 -20.44
N PHE A 67 -1.94 4.19 -20.35
CA PHE A 67 -2.86 4.74 -21.34
C PHE A 67 -2.20 4.91 -22.71
N ALA A 68 -0.95 5.39 -22.76
CA ALA A 68 -0.21 5.50 -24.02
C ALA A 68 0.01 4.15 -24.70
N LEU A 69 0.28 3.09 -23.93
CA LEU A 69 0.38 1.72 -24.46
C LEU A 69 -0.98 1.13 -24.85
N ASP A 70 -2.09 1.62 -24.30
CA ASP A 70 -3.42 1.25 -24.78
C ASP A 70 -3.72 1.88 -26.14
N VAL A 71 -3.24 3.11 -26.37
CA VAL A 71 -3.34 3.84 -27.65
C VAL A 71 -2.41 3.26 -28.71
N ASP A 72 -1.12 3.08 -28.41
CA ASP A 72 -0.13 2.47 -29.30
C ASP A 72 0.81 1.55 -28.52
N ARG A 73 0.60 0.24 -28.69
CA ARG A 73 1.38 -0.82 -28.03
C ARG A 73 2.80 -0.94 -28.56
N SER A 74 3.06 -0.40 -29.74
CA SER A 74 4.35 -0.53 -30.44
C SER A 74 5.24 0.70 -30.26
N ASP A 75 4.78 1.73 -29.55
CA ASP A 75 5.53 2.95 -29.30
C ASP A 75 6.82 2.64 -28.51
N LYS A 76 7.96 2.78 -29.20
CA LYS A 76 9.27 2.44 -28.65
C LYS A 76 9.66 3.33 -27.47
N LEU A 77 9.25 4.60 -27.47
CA LEU A 77 9.60 5.55 -26.42
C LEU A 77 8.84 5.25 -25.14
N ILE A 78 7.54 4.98 -25.25
CA ILE A 78 6.71 4.59 -24.10
C ILE A 78 7.17 3.25 -23.53
N LEU A 79 7.43 2.25 -24.40
CA LEU A 79 7.95 0.94 -23.96
C LEU A 79 9.32 1.08 -23.28
N HIS A 80 10.20 1.94 -23.79
CA HIS A 80 11.49 2.21 -23.15
C HIS A 80 11.30 2.85 -21.77
N LEU A 81 10.45 3.88 -21.66
CA LEU A 81 10.15 4.53 -20.39
C LEU A 81 9.58 3.55 -19.36
N ALA A 82 8.64 2.70 -19.77
CA ALA A 82 8.05 1.67 -18.92
C ALA A 82 9.11 0.67 -18.41
N LYS A 83 10.04 0.24 -19.28
CA LYS A 83 11.15 -0.66 -18.90
C LYS A 83 12.11 -0.02 -17.91
N VAL A 84 12.53 1.23 -18.17
CA VAL A 84 13.40 1.98 -17.26
C VAL A 84 12.73 2.13 -15.90
N MET A 85 11.45 2.47 -15.89
CA MET A 85 10.68 2.60 -14.66
C MET A 85 10.59 1.28 -13.88
N ILE A 86 10.33 0.14 -14.54
CA ILE A 86 10.34 -1.17 -13.89
C ILE A 86 11.71 -1.43 -13.25
N PHE A 87 12.80 -1.17 -13.97
CA PHE A 87 14.15 -1.40 -13.45
C PHE A 87 14.41 -0.55 -12.20
N SER A 88 14.15 0.76 -12.27
CA SER A 88 14.35 1.67 -11.14
C SER A 88 13.48 1.32 -9.93
N LEU A 89 12.20 0.97 -10.13
CA LEU A 89 11.31 0.57 -9.04
C LEU A 89 11.72 -0.78 -8.44
N SER A 90 12.17 -1.72 -9.26
CA SER A 90 12.66 -3.02 -8.78
C SER A 90 13.96 -2.87 -7.99
N GLN A 91 14.88 -2.01 -8.45
CA GLN A 91 16.08 -1.66 -7.71
C GLN A 91 15.73 -0.98 -6.38
N PHE A 92 14.77 -0.05 -6.39
CA PHE A 92 14.28 0.57 -5.16
C PHE A 92 13.76 -0.48 -4.17
N LEU A 93 12.99 -1.47 -4.61
CA LEU A 93 12.51 -2.56 -3.75
C LEU A 93 13.67 -3.38 -3.17
N LEU A 94 14.68 -3.69 -3.97
CA LEU A 94 15.87 -4.42 -3.51
C LEU A 94 16.64 -3.62 -2.44
N GLU A 95 16.86 -2.32 -2.67
CA GLU A 95 17.61 -1.44 -1.77
C GLU A 95 16.83 -1.07 -0.49
N ASN A 96 15.51 -0.88 -0.59
CA ASN A 96 14.68 -0.41 0.53
C ASN A 96 14.14 -1.57 1.37
N ASN A 97 15.01 -2.52 1.69
CA ASN A 97 14.79 -3.45 2.78
C ASN A 97 13.57 -4.39 2.58
N THR A 98 13.16 -4.68 1.35
CA THR A 98 12.20 -5.77 1.09
C THR A 98 12.68 -7.08 1.72
N GLU A 99 13.99 -7.31 1.68
CA GLU A 99 14.65 -8.44 2.32
C GLU A 99 14.64 -8.34 3.85
N MET A 100 14.73 -7.14 4.43
CA MET A 100 14.57 -6.95 5.88
C MET A 100 13.15 -7.32 6.34
N TYR A 101 12.09 -6.95 5.61
CA TYR A 101 10.72 -7.33 5.97
C TYR A 101 10.49 -8.82 5.77
N LYS A 102 11.00 -9.40 4.68
CA LYS A 102 11.00 -10.85 4.46
C LYS A 102 11.74 -11.57 5.58
N ASN A 103 12.86 -11.05 6.07
CA ASN A 103 13.63 -11.66 7.16
C ASN A 103 12.96 -11.45 8.52
N LYS A 104 12.46 -10.24 8.82
CA LYS A 104 11.81 -9.85 10.08
C LYS A 104 10.50 -10.59 10.32
N TYR A 105 9.73 -10.86 9.26
CA TYR A 105 8.42 -11.52 9.36
C TYR A 105 8.37 -12.93 8.76
N SER A 106 9.45 -13.35 8.11
CA SER A 106 9.63 -14.66 7.45
C SER A 106 8.50 -15.01 6.48
N CYS A 107 8.00 -14.02 5.73
CA CYS A 107 6.85 -14.17 4.83
C CYS A 107 6.85 -13.16 3.68
N SER A 108 5.85 -13.26 2.79
CA SER A 108 5.56 -12.25 1.76
C SER A 108 5.20 -10.89 2.38
N LEU A 109 5.27 -9.83 1.58
CA LEU A 109 4.93 -8.47 2.03
C LEU A 109 3.44 -8.38 2.42
N GLU A 110 2.56 -9.01 1.65
CA GLU A 110 1.12 -9.05 1.93
C GLU A 110 0.81 -9.79 3.25
N GLU A 111 1.52 -10.88 3.53
CA GLU A 111 1.38 -11.60 4.81
C GLU A 111 1.93 -10.78 5.97
N ALA A 112 3.04 -10.07 5.78
CA ALA A 112 3.59 -9.17 6.78
C ALA A 112 2.60 -8.05 7.11
N GLU A 113 1.93 -7.49 6.10
CA GLU A 113 0.92 -6.44 6.27
C GLU A 113 -0.26 -6.94 7.10
N SER A 114 -0.78 -8.10 6.76
CA SER A 114 -1.87 -8.75 7.52
C SER A 114 -1.48 -9.02 8.97
N LYS A 115 -0.25 -9.52 9.22
CA LYS A 115 0.28 -9.76 10.57
C LYS A 115 0.40 -8.46 11.37
N ILE A 116 0.94 -7.39 10.77
CA ILE A 116 1.10 -6.09 11.41
C ILE A 116 -0.27 -5.47 11.72
N LYS A 117 -1.22 -5.49 10.78
CA LYS A 117 -2.59 -5.00 10.99
C LYS A 117 -3.29 -5.72 12.16
N LYS A 118 -3.15 -7.04 12.24
CA LYS A 118 -3.66 -7.83 13.38
C LYS A 118 -3.02 -7.43 14.71
N LYS A 119 -1.70 -7.22 14.73
CA LYS A 119 -0.97 -6.78 15.94
C LYS A 119 -1.37 -5.37 16.38
N ILE A 120 -1.49 -4.43 15.45
CA ILE A 120 -2.01 -3.08 15.72
C ILE A 120 -3.42 -3.17 16.34
N LYS A 121 -4.30 -3.97 15.76
CA LYS A 121 -5.66 -4.16 16.30
C LYS A 121 -5.62 -4.72 17.73
N ALA A 122 -4.84 -5.78 17.96
CA ALA A 122 -4.71 -6.40 19.27
C ALA A 122 -4.14 -5.42 20.32
N LEU A 123 -3.10 -4.66 19.98
CA LEU A 123 -2.50 -3.65 20.87
C LEU A 123 -3.49 -2.53 21.20
N ASN A 124 -4.24 -2.03 20.22
CA ASN A 124 -5.30 -1.04 20.49
C ASN A 124 -6.37 -1.59 21.43
N GLU A 125 -6.80 -2.85 21.26
CA GLU A 125 -7.75 -3.51 22.17
C GLU A 125 -7.18 -3.65 23.58
N THR A 126 -5.90 -4.04 23.71
CA THR A 126 -5.20 -4.12 25.00
C THR A 126 -5.11 -2.75 25.67
N ILE A 127 -4.64 -1.72 24.98
CA ILE A 127 -4.56 -0.35 25.51
C ILE A 127 -5.93 0.14 26.00
N ASN A 128 -6.99 -0.13 25.23
CA ASN A 128 -8.35 0.24 25.62
C ASN A 128 -8.82 -0.52 26.87
N LYS A 129 -8.48 -1.81 27.01
CA LYS A 129 -8.77 -2.58 28.24
C LYS A 129 -7.99 -2.03 29.43
N THR A 130 -6.69 -1.78 29.27
CA THR A 130 -5.81 -1.24 30.31
C THR A 130 -6.29 0.14 30.77
N ASN A 131 -6.73 1.00 29.85
CA ASN A 131 -7.31 2.30 30.21
C ASN A 131 -8.58 2.13 31.06
N LYS A 132 -9.49 1.23 30.67
CA LYS A 132 -10.71 0.94 31.46
C LYS A 132 -10.39 0.36 32.85
N GLU A 133 -9.38 -0.50 32.96
CA GLU A 133 -8.90 -1.01 34.24
C GLU A 133 -8.31 0.11 35.11
N MET A 134 -7.60 1.04 34.48
CA MET A 134 -7.03 2.20 35.16
C MET A 134 -8.10 3.18 35.65
N ASP A 135 -9.16 3.40 34.86
CA ASP A 135 -10.30 4.22 35.26
C ASP A 135 -11.03 3.61 36.47
N LYS A 136 -11.33 2.31 36.42
CA LYS A 136 -11.93 1.58 37.57
C LYS A 136 -11.04 1.64 38.81
N LEU A 137 -9.72 1.52 38.64
CA LEU A 137 -8.78 1.62 39.75
C LEU A 137 -8.75 3.04 40.34
N ASN A 138 -8.83 4.07 39.51
CA ASN A 138 -8.91 5.45 39.96
C ASN A 138 -10.22 5.71 40.72
N GLU A 139 -11.36 5.28 40.19
CA GLU A 139 -12.66 5.35 40.87
C GLU A 139 -12.61 4.66 42.24
N PHE A 140 -12.06 3.45 42.30
CA PHE A 140 -11.91 2.71 43.56
C PHE A 140 -11.01 3.44 44.58
N ILE A 141 -9.91 4.05 44.12
CA ILE A 141 -9.01 4.83 44.99
C ILE A 141 -9.73 6.08 45.50
N GLU A 142 -10.48 6.78 44.65
CA GLU A 142 -11.26 7.96 45.04
C GLU A 142 -12.36 7.63 46.04
N GLU A 143 -13.14 6.58 45.80
CA GLU A 143 -14.18 6.11 46.73
C GLU A 143 -13.57 5.65 48.07
N SER A 144 -12.46 4.93 48.03
CA SER A 144 -11.77 4.45 49.23
C SER A 144 -11.15 5.60 50.04
N SER A 145 -10.70 6.68 49.38
CA SER A 145 -10.11 7.86 50.04
C SER A 145 -11.12 8.68 50.86
N LYS A 146 -12.42 8.57 50.55
CA LYS A 146 -13.51 9.18 51.33
C LYS A 146 -13.80 8.45 52.65
N SER A 147 -13.29 7.22 52.81
CA SER A 147 -13.48 6.41 54.02
C SER A 147 -12.23 6.48 54.92
N PHE A 148 -12.33 7.22 56.03
CA PHE A 148 -11.22 7.53 56.96
C PHE A 148 -10.50 6.29 57.54
N PHE A 149 -11.09 5.10 57.43
CA PHE A 149 -10.58 3.84 57.98
C PHE A 149 -9.72 3.00 57.02
N PHE A 150 -9.49 3.43 55.77
CA PHE A 150 -8.67 2.66 54.83
C PHE A 150 -7.16 2.89 55.06
N ARG A 151 -6.59 2.04 55.92
CA ARG A 151 -5.16 1.82 56.21
C ARG A 151 -4.21 2.15 55.04
N ILE A 152 -3.25 3.04 55.31
CA ILE A 152 -2.06 3.43 54.51
C ILE A 152 -1.38 2.24 53.78
N PHE A 153 -1.41 1.04 54.35
CA PHE A 153 -0.82 -0.17 53.77
C PHE A 153 -1.54 -0.67 52.50
N LYS A 154 -2.87 -0.57 52.43
CA LYS A 154 -3.63 -0.93 51.21
C LYS A 154 -3.42 0.10 50.11
N LEU A 155 -3.32 1.38 50.47
CA LEU A 155 -3.10 2.47 49.52
C LEU A 155 -1.77 2.30 48.75
N LYS A 156 -0.67 1.95 49.44
CA LYS A 156 0.62 1.67 48.79
C LYS A 156 0.54 0.53 47.77
N LYS A 157 -0.24 -0.52 48.05
CA LYS A 157 -0.45 -1.64 47.12
C LYS A 157 -1.20 -1.19 45.86
N PHE A 158 -2.25 -0.39 46.00
CA PHE A 158 -3.01 0.13 44.87
C PHE A 158 -2.22 1.15 44.03
N ILE A 159 -1.40 1.99 44.66
CA ILE A 159 -0.48 2.88 43.96
C ILE A 159 0.52 2.09 43.12
N LYS A 160 1.13 1.05 43.70
CA LYS A 160 2.05 0.17 42.96
C LYS A 160 1.37 -0.51 41.77
N GLN A 161 0.17 -1.04 41.96
CA GLN A 161 -0.61 -1.65 40.87
C GLN A 161 -0.97 -0.64 39.78
N LYS A 162 -1.28 0.61 40.15
CA LYS A 162 -1.53 1.70 39.21
C LYS A 162 -0.29 2.02 38.38
N ASP A 163 0.88 2.07 39.01
CA ASP A 163 2.15 2.34 38.32
C ASP A 163 2.52 1.19 37.36
N GLU A 164 2.32 -0.06 37.75
CA GLU A 164 2.52 -1.23 36.89
C GLU A 164 1.60 -1.21 35.67
N ILE A 165 0.30 -0.91 35.85
CA ILE A 165 -0.67 -0.76 34.77
C ILE A 165 -0.30 0.40 33.84
N ARG A 166 0.16 1.52 34.41
CA ARG A 166 0.58 2.71 33.65
C ARG A 166 1.81 2.41 32.79
N GLN A 167 2.79 1.72 33.36
CA GLN A 167 4.00 1.34 32.66
C GLN A 167 3.67 0.36 31.52
N GLY A 168 2.87 -0.68 31.79
CA GLY A 168 2.42 -1.60 30.75
C GLY A 168 1.62 -0.92 29.64
N SER A 169 0.78 0.08 29.97
CA SER A 169 0.07 0.90 28.97
C SER A 169 1.05 1.72 28.10
N TYR A 170 2.10 2.28 28.71
CA TYR A 170 3.13 3.04 28.00
C TYR A 170 3.95 2.13 27.06
N ASP A 171 4.37 0.97 27.53
CA ASP A 171 5.13 0.00 26.74
C ASP A 171 4.30 -0.49 25.53
N ASN A 172 3.01 -0.80 25.73
CA ASN A 172 2.09 -1.14 24.65
C ASN A 172 1.91 -0.01 23.62
N LYS A 173 1.90 1.26 24.06
CA LYS A 173 1.82 2.42 23.15
C LYS A 173 3.10 2.59 22.32
N LEU A 174 4.26 2.40 22.94
CA LEU A 174 5.54 2.42 22.22
C LEU A 174 5.58 1.32 21.16
N GLU A 175 5.18 0.11 21.51
CA GLU A 175 5.12 -1.02 20.57
C GLU A 175 4.13 -0.75 19.43
N LEU A 176 2.97 -0.19 19.74
CA LEU A 176 1.97 0.22 18.74
C LEU A 176 2.54 1.23 17.74
N ASP A 177 3.30 2.22 18.21
CA ASP A 177 3.90 3.24 17.34
C ASP A 177 4.97 2.64 16.42
N VAL A 178 5.74 1.66 16.89
CA VAL A 178 6.67 0.90 16.04
C VAL A 178 5.91 0.16 14.94
N PHE A 179 4.85 -0.59 15.27
CA PHE A 179 4.08 -1.31 14.27
C PHE A 179 3.36 -0.39 13.27
N LYS A 180 2.90 0.79 13.70
CA LYS A 180 2.33 1.79 12.78
C LYS A 180 3.37 2.31 11.80
N LYS A 181 4.59 2.59 12.25
CA LYS A 181 5.69 3.00 11.37
C LYS A 181 6.07 1.90 10.38
N ASP A 182 6.17 0.66 10.85
CA ASP A 182 6.42 -0.51 10.00
C ASP A 182 5.32 -0.68 8.96
N LEU A 183 4.04 -0.49 9.34
CA LEU A 183 2.92 -0.57 8.41
C LEU A 183 3.01 0.47 7.30
N ILE A 184 3.31 1.73 7.63
CA ILE A 184 3.47 2.81 6.64
C ILE A 184 4.61 2.49 5.67
N GLY A 185 5.73 1.99 6.19
CA GLY A 185 6.87 1.57 5.36
C GLY A 185 6.49 0.43 4.41
N LEU A 186 5.79 -0.57 4.93
CA LEU A 186 5.35 -1.74 4.17
C LEU A 186 4.30 -1.41 3.11
N GLU A 187 3.34 -0.54 3.41
CA GLU A 187 2.33 -0.08 2.44
C GLU A 187 2.98 0.66 1.26
N LYS A 188 4.05 1.43 1.50
CA LYS A 188 4.84 2.04 0.43
C LYS A 188 5.50 0.99 -0.45
N LEU A 189 6.11 -0.04 0.13
CA LEU A 189 6.75 -1.12 -0.62
C LEU A 189 5.74 -1.93 -1.43
N LEU A 190 4.60 -2.29 -0.85
CA LEU A 190 3.50 -2.97 -1.53
C LEU A 190 2.98 -2.17 -2.72
N LYS A 191 2.86 -0.85 -2.56
CA LYS A 191 2.44 0.04 -3.64
C LYS A 191 3.45 0.07 -4.79
N ILE A 192 4.75 0.05 -4.49
CA ILE A 192 5.81 -0.02 -5.52
C ILE A 192 5.83 -1.39 -6.19
N ASP A 193 5.68 -2.47 -5.43
CA ASP A 193 5.58 -3.83 -5.97
C ASP A 193 4.36 -3.99 -6.91
N GLU A 194 3.22 -3.41 -6.55
CA GLU A 194 2.05 -3.34 -7.42
C GLU A 194 2.37 -2.63 -8.75
N TYR A 195 3.10 -1.51 -8.71
CA TYR A 195 3.51 -0.78 -9.91
C TYR A 195 4.42 -1.60 -10.81
N VAL A 196 5.40 -2.29 -10.24
CA VAL A 196 6.28 -3.18 -10.99
C VAL A 196 5.48 -4.29 -11.66
N ARG A 197 4.56 -4.94 -10.93
CA ARG A 197 3.69 -5.99 -11.48
C ARG A 197 2.79 -5.46 -12.59
N LEU A 198 2.20 -4.29 -12.41
CA LEU A 198 1.32 -3.66 -13.40
C LEU A 198 2.06 -3.34 -14.69
N LEU A 199 3.18 -2.62 -14.60
CA LEU A 199 3.96 -2.24 -15.78
C LEU A 199 4.50 -3.49 -16.50
N SER A 200 4.95 -4.50 -15.74
CA SER A 200 5.42 -5.76 -16.32
C SER A 200 4.32 -6.46 -17.11
N LEU A 201 3.10 -6.54 -16.54
CA LEU A 201 1.95 -7.11 -17.24
C LEU A 201 1.62 -6.35 -18.51
N VAL A 202 1.57 -5.01 -18.44
CA VAL A 202 1.23 -4.18 -19.61
C VAL A 202 2.27 -4.35 -20.72
N ILE A 203 3.56 -4.36 -20.39
CA ILE A 203 4.62 -4.62 -21.37
C ILE A 203 4.49 -6.04 -21.94
N GLU A 204 4.23 -7.04 -21.11
CA GLU A 204 4.07 -8.42 -21.58
C GLU A 204 2.93 -8.55 -22.59
N VAL A 205 1.79 -7.88 -22.34
CA VAL A 205 0.66 -7.85 -23.27
C VAL A 205 1.03 -7.16 -24.59
N CYS A 206 1.80 -6.07 -24.51
CA CYS A 206 2.22 -5.33 -25.71
C CYS A 206 3.20 -6.15 -26.56
N VAL A 207 4.11 -6.89 -25.93
CA VAL A 207 5.15 -7.66 -26.62
C VAL A 207 4.65 -9.05 -27.05
N PHE A 208 3.80 -9.68 -26.25
CA PHE A 208 3.32 -11.06 -26.45
C PHE A 208 1.78 -11.16 -26.38
N PRO A 209 1.04 -10.46 -27.25
CA PRO A 209 -0.42 -10.38 -27.16
C PRO A 209 -1.12 -11.74 -27.29
N SER A 210 -0.54 -12.68 -28.06
CA SER A 210 -1.10 -14.03 -28.25
C SER A 210 -1.25 -14.83 -26.95
N ARG A 211 -0.41 -14.57 -25.94
CA ARG A 211 -0.52 -15.22 -24.61
C ARG A 211 -1.79 -14.86 -23.86
N PHE A 212 -2.48 -13.78 -24.27
CA PHE A 212 -3.63 -13.22 -23.57
C PHE A 212 -4.93 -13.35 -24.37
N GLU A 213 -4.94 -14.02 -25.52
CA GLU A 213 -6.14 -14.18 -26.35
C GLU A 213 -7.28 -14.91 -25.63
N TRP A 214 -6.97 -15.77 -24.64
CA TRP A 214 -7.96 -16.44 -23.79
C TRP A 214 -8.88 -15.48 -23.05
N ILE A 215 -8.48 -14.21 -22.86
CA ILE A 215 -9.32 -13.23 -22.17
C ILE A 215 -10.46 -12.70 -23.05
N LEU A 216 -10.36 -12.93 -24.36
CA LEU A 216 -11.39 -12.53 -25.32
C LEU A 216 -12.57 -13.51 -25.34
N SER A 217 -12.37 -14.74 -24.85
CA SER A 217 -13.42 -15.75 -24.67
C SER A 217 -14.12 -15.69 -23.30
N LYS A 218 -13.72 -14.75 -22.44
CA LYS A 218 -14.38 -14.38 -21.18
C LYS A 218 -15.18 -13.08 -21.32
#